data_AF-A0A1J1IMQ9-F1
#
_entry.id   AF-A0A1J1IMQ9-F1
#
_cell.length_a   1.000
_cell.length_b   1.000
_cell.length_c   1.000
_cell.angle_alpha   90.00
_cell.angle_beta   90.00
_cell.angle_gamma   90.00
#
_symmetry.space_group_name_H-M   'P 1'
#
loop_
_entity.id
_entity.type
_entity.pdbx_description
1 polymer ?
#
loop_
_entity_poly.entity_id
_entity_poly.type
_entity_poly.pdbx_seq_one_letter_code
_entity_poly.pdbx_strand_id
1 'polypeptide(L)'
;MKQKLAADNFSFRNCSFKWSSKVTYLGVDLDQRLSFKTHIERVVNRARSVVSSLYCLFRKNNSVSFHAKLTAYKTLIKPIMTYACPIFSNCPVIHFKKLQIQQNQMLRMVLNAPFFTRTTDLHEQANDIPTVRQFVDKLTRQFYSRASSHDNKLVKNLGKYDIHNMGFRLSLGLELGLNVSLLSTQVLVRFFRIFLTLHHFRKTHQRFPVLS
;
A
#
# COMPACT_ATOMS: atom_id res chain seq x y z
N MET A 1 18.37 -3.61 31.68
CA MET A 1 19.35 -4.35 30.86
C MET A 1 18.72 -4.73 29.53
N LYS A 2 19.23 -4.23 28.39
CA LYS A 2 18.70 -4.52 27.05
C LYS A 2 19.34 -5.80 26.50
N GLN A 3 18.60 -6.91 26.41
CA GLN A 3 19.03 -8.03 25.57
C GLN A 3 18.73 -7.67 24.12
N LYS A 4 19.74 -7.11 23.45
CA LYS A 4 19.86 -7.15 22.00
C LYS A 4 19.90 -8.64 21.67
N LEU A 5 18.86 -9.19 21.03
CA LEU A 5 18.95 -10.54 20.46
C LEU A 5 20.24 -10.54 19.65
N ALA A 6 21.20 -11.37 20.04
CA ALA A 6 22.46 -11.47 19.33
C ALA A 6 22.12 -11.70 17.86
N ALA A 7 22.86 -11.03 16.96
CA ALA A 7 22.68 -11.18 15.51
C ALA A 7 22.99 -12.61 15.04
N ASP A 8 23.34 -13.49 15.97
CA ASP A 8 23.87 -14.81 15.75
C ASP A 8 22.70 -15.80 15.71
N ASN A 9 22.38 -16.18 14.47
CA ASN A 9 21.76 -17.45 14.09
C ASN A 9 20.39 -17.75 14.73
N PHE A 10 19.40 -16.89 14.45
CA PHE A 10 18.00 -17.33 14.55
C PHE A 10 17.78 -18.46 13.55
N SER A 11 17.60 -19.69 14.04
CA SER A 11 17.29 -20.86 13.22
C SER A 11 15.86 -21.33 13.51
N PHE A 12 15.08 -21.53 12.45
CA PHE A 12 13.77 -22.15 12.52
C PHE A 12 13.76 -23.32 11.54
N ARG A 13 13.41 -24.52 12.03
CA ARG A 13 13.42 -25.77 11.25
C ARG A 13 14.77 -26.05 10.56
N ASN A 14 15.87 -25.84 11.27
CA ASN A 14 17.24 -26.04 10.76
C ASN A 14 17.65 -25.12 9.59
N CYS A 15 16.93 -24.01 9.37
CA CYS A 15 17.33 -22.95 8.45
C CYS A 15 17.78 -21.71 9.23
N SER A 16 19.01 -21.25 9.02
CA SER A 16 19.54 -20.02 9.62
C SER A 16 19.06 -18.79 8.81
N PHE A 17 18.53 -17.79 9.52
CA PHE A 17 18.09 -16.55 8.90
C PHE A 17 19.11 -15.45 9.12
N LYS A 18 19.58 -14.84 8.03
CA LYS A 18 20.37 -13.61 8.09
C LYS A 18 19.45 -12.44 8.41
N TRP A 19 19.80 -11.67 9.45
CA TRP A 19 19.12 -10.41 9.74
C TRP A 19 19.29 -9.44 8.57
N SER A 20 18.18 -8.95 8.03
CA SER A 20 18.16 -7.89 7.02
C SER A 20 17.37 -6.71 7.56
N SER A 21 17.87 -5.49 7.31
CA SER A 21 17.17 -4.24 7.66
C SER A 21 15.98 -3.94 6.75
N LYS A 22 15.87 -4.66 5.63
CA LYS A 22 14.81 -4.54 4.63
C LYS A 22 14.32 -5.92 4.20
N VAL A 23 13.01 -6.09 4.14
CA VAL A 23 12.38 -7.33 3.67
C VAL A 23 11.25 -6.98 2.72
N THR A 24 11.22 -7.60 1.54
CA THR A 24 10.09 -7.48 0.63
C THR A 24 9.07 -8.58 0.94
N TYR A 25 7.85 -8.16 1.23
CA TYR A 25 6.73 -9.04 1.48
C TYR A 25 5.58 -8.69 0.54
N LEU A 26 5.24 -9.61 -0.37
CA LEU A 26 4.12 -9.45 -1.32
C LEU A 26 4.22 -8.20 -2.18
N GLY A 27 5.44 -7.84 -2.54
CA GLY A 27 5.72 -6.62 -3.29
C GLY A 27 5.64 -5.34 -2.45
N VAL A 28 5.55 -5.42 -1.12
CA VAL A 28 5.70 -4.28 -0.20
C VAL A 28 7.07 -4.36 0.47
N ASP A 29 7.83 -3.27 0.46
CA ASP A 29 9.14 -3.24 1.15
C ASP A 29 8.94 -2.73 2.58
N LEU A 30 9.32 -3.57 3.53
CA LEU A 30 9.27 -3.28 4.96
C LEU A 30 10.68 -2.92 5.41
N ASP A 31 10.88 -1.64 5.74
CA ASP A 31 12.08 -1.16 6.43
C ASP A 31 11.91 -1.33 7.94
N GLN A 32 13.00 -1.50 8.69
CA GLN A 32 13.00 -1.65 10.16
C GLN A 32 12.20 -0.54 10.90
N ARG A 33 12.17 0.68 10.34
CA ARG A 33 11.47 1.84 10.91
C ARG A 33 10.04 2.02 10.36
N LEU A 34 9.58 1.14 9.47
CA LEU A 34 8.31 1.22 8.76
C LEU A 34 8.05 2.61 8.13
N SER A 35 9.10 3.23 7.59
CA SER A 35 8.99 4.54 6.92
C SER A 35 8.44 4.44 5.51
N PHE A 36 8.51 3.26 4.88
CA PHE A 36 8.06 2.97 3.51
C PHE A 36 8.70 3.85 2.42
N LYS A 37 9.84 4.50 2.72
CA LYS A 37 10.53 5.37 1.76
C LYS A 37 10.93 4.62 0.49
N THR A 38 11.61 3.49 0.67
CA THR A 38 12.12 2.64 -0.40
C THR A 38 10.97 2.08 -1.25
N HIS A 39 9.91 1.62 -0.58
CA HIS A 39 8.70 1.14 -1.22
C HIS A 39 8.05 2.20 -2.11
N ILE A 40 7.81 3.41 -1.59
CA ILE A 40 7.14 4.48 -2.34
C ILE A 40 8.00 4.93 -3.53
N GLU A 41 9.32 5.03 -3.37
CA GLU A 41 10.23 5.35 -4.48
C GLU A 41 10.16 4.28 -5.58
N ARG A 42 10.16 3.00 -5.21
CA ARG A 42 10.00 1.90 -6.17
C ARG A 42 8.65 1.94 -6.88
N VAL A 43 7.56 2.20 -6.15
CA VAL A 43 6.20 2.32 -6.71
C VAL A 43 6.10 3.48 -7.69
N VAL A 44 6.62 4.66 -7.33
CA VAL A 44 6.63 5.84 -8.22
C VAL A 44 7.46 5.55 -9.48
N ASN A 45 8.64 4.95 -9.34
CA ASN A 45 9.48 4.60 -10.48
C ASN A 45 8.81 3.57 -11.39
N ARG A 46 8.12 2.58 -10.81
CA ARG A 46 7.34 1.61 -11.60
C ARG A 46 6.21 2.29 -12.36
N ALA A 47 5.47 3.19 -11.71
CA ALA A 47 4.43 3.98 -12.36
C ALA A 47 4.99 4.81 -13.53
N ARG A 48 6.15 5.48 -13.34
CA ARG A 48 6.83 6.23 -14.40
C ARG A 48 7.26 5.35 -15.56
N SER A 49 7.80 4.16 -15.27
CA SER A 49 8.21 3.20 -16.31
C SER A 49 7.01 2.79 -17.16
N VAL A 50 5.87 2.45 -16.55
CA VAL A 50 4.64 2.09 -17.27
C VAL A 50 4.13 3.26 -18.11
N VAL A 51 4.16 4.47 -17.56
CA VAL A 51 3.77 5.69 -18.28
C VAL A 51 4.67 5.94 -19.49
N SER A 52 5.98 5.75 -19.33
CA SER A 52 6.94 5.89 -20.41
C SER A 52 6.71 4.85 -21.51
N SER A 53 6.37 3.60 -21.15
CA SER A 53 6.00 2.57 -22.13
C SER A 53 4.70 2.91 -22.86
N LEU A 54 3.75 3.57 -22.19
CA LEU A 54 2.47 3.97 -22.75
C LEU A 54 2.48 5.40 -23.30
N TYR A 55 3.66 5.99 -23.52
CA TYR A 55 3.78 7.40 -23.89
C TYR A 55 3.00 7.74 -25.16
N CYS A 56 2.95 6.84 -26.15
CA CYS A 56 2.17 7.03 -27.38
C CYS A 56 0.66 7.29 -27.13
N LEU A 57 0.10 6.68 -26.08
CA LEU A 57 -1.31 6.86 -25.68
C LEU A 57 -1.54 8.18 -24.93
N PHE A 58 -0.52 8.70 -24.25
CA PHE A 58 -0.62 9.94 -23.47
C PHE A 58 -0.01 11.16 -24.19
N ARG A 59 0.54 10.96 -25.40
CA ARG A 59 1.10 12.03 -26.22
C ARG A 59 0.04 13.09 -26.54
N LYS A 60 0.48 14.34 -26.62
CA LYS A 60 -0.32 15.46 -27.16
C LYS A 60 -0.64 15.19 -28.63
N ASN A 61 -1.84 15.58 -29.06
CA ASN A 61 -2.33 15.48 -30.45
C ASN A 61 -2.48 14.05 -31.00
N ASN A 62 -2.67 13.05 -30.14
CA ASN A 62 -3.17 11.75 -30.61
C ASN A 62 -4.69 11.78 -30.77
N SER A 63 -5.24 10.87 -31.59
CA SER A 63 -6.69 10.73 -31.83
C SER A 63 -7.45 10.06 -30.68
N VAL A 64 -6.80 9.87 -29.52
CA VAL A 64 -7.37 9.15 -28.38
C VAL A 64 -8.22 10.10 -27.54
N SER A 65 -9.47 9.70 -27.28
CA SER A 65 -10.40 10.50 -26.48
C SER A 65 -9.91 10.69 -25.04
N PHE A 66 -10.30 11.82 -24.43
CA PHE A 66 -10.01 12.11 -23.02
C PHE A 66 -10.47 10.97 -22.10
N HIS A 67 -11.68 10.45 -22.29
CA HIS A 67 -12.23 9.37 -21.48
C HIS A 67 -11.42 8.07 -21.59
N ALA A 68 -10.89 7.74 -22.77
CA ALA A 68 -10.04 6.58 -22.94
C ALA A 68 -8.71 6.75 -22.17
N LYS A 69 -8.06 7.92 -22.26
CA LYS A 69 -6.85 8.23 -21.49
C LYS A 69 -7.09 8.17 -19.98
N LEU A 70 -8.21 8.74 -19.53
CA LEU A 70 -8.61 8.73 -18.12
C LEU A 70 -8.85 7.30 -17.61
N THR A 71 -9.49 6.46 -18.44
CA THR A 71 -9.73 5.04 -18.15
C THR A 71 -8.42 4.28 -18.07
N ALA A 72 -7.48 4.50 -19.00
CA ALA A 72 -6.14 3.92 -18.95
C ALA A 72 -5.38 4.31 -17.66
N TYR A 73 -5.48 5.57 -17.23
CA TYR A 73 -4.91 6.00 -15.96
C TYR A 73 -5.52 5.26 -14.76
N LYS A 74 -6.86 5.19 -14.69
CA LYS A 74 -7.58 4.53 -13.59
C LYS A 74 -7.30 3.02 -13.51
N THR A 75 -7.11 2.36 -14.65
CA THR A 75 -6.98 0.91 -14.75
C THR A 75 -5.53 0.42 -14.64
N LEU A 76 -4.56 1.16 -15.17
CA LEU A 76 -3.17 0.71 -15.23
C LEU A 76 -2.28 1.38 -14.19
N ILE A 77 -2.34 2.70 -14.08
CA ILE A 77 -1.37 3.49 -13.29
C ILE A 77 -1.83 3.60 -11.83
N LYS A 78 -3.11 3.94 -11.62
CA LYS A 78 -3.68 4.09 -10.28
C LYS A 78 -3.46 2.86 -9.39
N PRO A 79 -3.75 1.61 -9.81
CA PRO A 79 -3.55 0.45 -8.93
C PRO A 79 -2.09 0.20 -8.57
N ILE A 80 -1.13 0.54 -9.43
CA ILE A 80 0.30 0.44 -9.10
C ILE A 80 0.63 1.34 -7.91
N MET A 81 0.11 2.57 -7.91
CA MET A 81 0.35 3.55 -6.85
C MET A 81 -0.40 3.26 -5.54
N THR A 82 -1.59 2.65 -5.65
CA THR A 82 -2.50 2.46 -4.51
C THR A 82 -2.52 1.03 -3.97
N TYR A 83 -1.71 0.15 -4.55
CA TYR A 83 -1.51 -1.20 -4.03
C TYR A 83 -1.01 -1.12 -2.58
N ALA A 84 -1.55 -1.96 -1.69
CA ALA A 84 -1.17 -2.01 -0.27
C ALA A 84 -1.30 -0.69 0.51
N CYS A 85 -2.12 0.26 0.05
CA CYS A 85 -2.21 1.57 0.70
C CYS A 85 -2.64 1.57 2.18
N PRO A 86 -3.43 0.62 2.71
CA PRO A 86 -3.73 0.60 4.15
C PRO A 86 -2.48 0.37 5.02
N ILE A 87 -1.43 -0.22 4.45
CA ILE A 87 -0.19 -0.54 5.15
C ILE A 87 0.68 0.73 5.31
N PHE A 88 0.77 1.55 4.27
CA PHE A 88 1.56 2.79 4.28
C PHE A 88 0.72 4.06 4.43
N SER A 89 -0.56 3.95 4.81
CA SER A 89 -1.48 5.08 5.03
C SER A 89 -0.91 6.15 5.97
N ASN A 90 -0.13 5.70 6.97
CA ASN A 90 0.50 6.52 7.99
C ASN A 90 1.96 6.91 7.67
N CYS A 91 2.39 6.74 6.42
CA CYS A 91 3.70 7.19 5.97
C CYS A 91 3.82 8.73 6.08
N PRO A 92 5.03 9.27 6.35
CA PRO A 92 5.25 10.71 6.37
C PRO A 92 4.75 11.43 5.11
N VAL A 93 4.20 12.64 5.30
CA VAL A 93 3.59 13.47 4.24
C VAL A 93 4.53 13.70 3.05
N ILE A 94 5.84 13.80 3.32
CA ILE A 94 6.89 13.98 2.30
C ILE A 94 6.86 12.85 1.25
N HIS A 95 6.60 11.62 1.67
CA HIS A 95 6.55 10.48 0.75
C HIS A 95 5.23 10.46 -0.04
N PHE A 96 4.11 10.79 0.61
CA PHE A 96 2.83 10.97 -0.08
C PHE A 96 2.88 12.07 -1.15
N LYS A 97 3.64 13.15 -0.89
CA LYS A 97 3.85 14.22 -1.88
C LYS A 97 4.47 13.68 -3.19
N LYS A 98 5.35 12.68 -3.13
CA LYS A 98 5.92 12.05 -4.34
C LYS A 98 4.85 11.35 -5.18
N LEU A 99 3.92 10.64 -4.53
CA LEU A 99 2.78 9.99 -5.20
C LEU A 99 1.83 11.04 -5.79
N GLN A 100 1.57 12.13 -5.07
CA GLN A 100 0.72 13.22 -5.57
C GLN A 100 1.33 13.91 -6.78
N ILE A 101 2.65 14.16 -6.77
CA ILE A 101 3.35 14.72 -7.93
C ILE A 101 3.18 13.80 -9.15
N GLN A 102 3.33 12.48 -8.97
CA GLN A 102 3.11 11.52 -10.05
C GLN A 102 1.68 11.55 -10.57
N GLN A 103 0.67 11.61 -9.69
CA GLN A 103 -0.74 11.76 -10.09
C GLN A 103 -0.94 13.06 -10.89
N ASN A 104 -0.44 14.20 -10.40
CA ASN A 104 -0.61 15.49 -11.07
C ASN A 104 0.03 15.50 -12.45
N GLN A 105 1.22 14.91 -12.61
CA GLN A 105 1.85 14.73 -13.91
C GLN A 105 0.97 13.91 -14.85
N MET A 106 0.33 12.84 -14.35
CA MET A 106 -0.58 12.06 -15.17
C MET A 106 -1.84 12.80 -15.58
N LEU A 107 -2.45 13.54 -14.66
CA LEU A 107 -3.64 14.34 -14.98
C LEU A 107 -3.34 15.39 -16.04
N ARG A 108 -2.16 16.04 -15.98
CA ARG A 108 -1.72 16.97 -17.03
C ARG A 108 -1.59 16.30 -18.40
N MET A 109 -1.04 15.09 -18.46
CA MET A 109 -0.93 14.33 -19.72
C MET A 109 -2.30 13.91 -20.25
N VAL A 110 -3.21 13.48 -19.38
CA VAL A 110 -4.57 13.07 -19.77
C VAL A 110 -5.36 14.26 -20.32
N LEU A 111 -5.26 15.43 -19.67
CA LEU A 111 -5.95 16.67 -20.04
C LEU A 111 -5.23 17.47 -21.13
N ASN A 112 -4.03 17.07 -21.55
CA ASN A 112 -3.11 17.87 -22.36
C ASN A 112 -2.84 19.29 -21.78
N ALA A 113 -2.96 19.46 -20.47
CA ALA A 113 -2.92 20.75 -19.81
C ALA A 113 -1.49 21.37 -19.80
N PRO A 114 -1.37 22.71 -19.84
CA PRO A 114 -0.08 23.38 -19.68
C PRO A 114 0.50 23.19 -18.28
N PHE A 115 1.80 23.46 -18.09
CA PHE A 115 2.49 23.22 -16.81
C PHE A 115 2.03 24.14 -15.67
N PHE A 116 1.46 25.31 -16.00
CA PHE A 116 1.01 26.32 -15.03
C PHE A 116 -0.44 26.14 -14.56
N THR A 117 -1.20 25.18 -15.11
CA THR A 117 -2.57 24.88 -14.63
C THR A 117 -2.54 24.53 -13.14
N ARG A 118 -3.48 25.08 -12.36
CA ARG A 118 -3.54 24.83 -10.91
C ARG A 118 -3.95 23.37 -10.66
N THR A 119 -3.45 22.81 -9.56
CA THR A 119 -3.73 21.39 -9.21
C THR A 119 -5.23 21.18 -8.97
N THR A 120 -5.92 22.14 -8.36
CA THR A 120 -7.38 22.12 -8.14
C THR A 120 -8.13 21.93 -9.45
N ASP A 121 -7.83 22.79 -10.43
CA ASP A 121 -8.50 22.82 -11.73
C ASP A 121 -8.25 21.51 -12.52
N LEU A 122 -7.05 20.92 -12.37
CA LEU A 122 -6.75 19.61 -12.97
C LEU A 122 -7.64 18.49 -12.41
N HIS A 123 -7.95 18.53 -11.11
CA HIS A 123 -8.78 17.52 -10.47
C HIS A 123 -10.24 17.67 -10.85
N GLU A 124 -10.74 18.91 -10.90
CA GLU A 124 -12.11 19.26 -11.34
C GLU A 124 -12.32 18.84 -12.81
N GLN A 125 -11.44 19.26 -13.71
CA GLN A 125 -11.50 18.90 -15.14
C GLN A 125 -11.35 17.40 -15.40
N ALA A 126 -10.68 16.67 -14.50
CA ALA A 126 -10.47 15.22 -14.61
C ALA A 126 -11.64 14.38 -14.07
N ASN A 127 -12.85 14.94 -14.00
CA ASN A 127 -14.04 14.30 -13.42
C ASN A 127 -13.86 14.03 -11.92
N ASP A 128 -13.51 15.09 -11.18
CA ASP A 128 -13.36 15.14 -9.72
C ASP A 128 -12.57 13.96 -9.13
N ILE A 129 -11.45 13.64 -9.76
CA ILE A 129 -10.59 12.57 -9.26
C ILE A 129 -10.07 12.96 -7.87
N PRO A 130 -10.21 12.12 -6.84
CA PRO A 130 -9.67 12.42 -5.53
C PRO A 130 -8.14 12.44 -5.58
N THR A 131 -7.56 13.26 -4.70
CA THR A 131 -6.11 13.24 -4.44
C THR A 131 -5.68 11.85 -3.97
N VAL A 132 -4.40 11.51 -4.14
CA VAL A 132 -3.87 10.22 -3.66
C VAL A 132 -4.18 10.04 -2.18
N ARG A 133 -4.03 11.11 -1.38
CA ARG A 133 -4.27 11.05 0.07
C ARG A 133 -5.73 10.71 0.38
N GLN A 134 -6.68 11.44 -0.19
CA GLN A 134 -8.11 11.19 0.01
C GLN A 134 -8.50 9.77 -0.40
N PHE A 135 -7.95 9.29 -1.52
CA PHE A 135 -8.22 7.94 -2.00
C PHE A 135 -7.65 6.87 -1.07
N VAL A 136 -6.41 7.04 -0.60
CA VAL A 136 -5.78 6.13 0.36
C VAL A 136 -6.53 6.13 1.68
N ASP A 137 -6.93 7.28 2.20
CA ASP A 137 -7.70 7.38 3.44
C ASP A 137 -9.07 6.69 3.30
N LYS A 138 -9.72 6.80 2.14
CA LYS A 138 -10.98 6.09 1.83
C LYS A 138 -10.77 4.57 1.84
N LEU A 139 -9.76 4.08 1.14
CA LEU A 139 -9.46 2.64 1.08
C LEU A 139 -9.06 2.08 2.45
N THR A 140 -8.28 2.85 3.21
CA THR A 140 -7.83 2.47 4.56
C THR A 140 -9.01 2.37 5.51
N ARG A 141 -9.95 3.33 5.48
CA ARG A 141 -11.20 3.27 6.25
C ARG A 141 -12.01 2.03 5.91
N GLN A 142 -12.20 1.75 4.62
CA GLN A 142 -12.93 0.56 4.16
C GLN A 142 -12.25 -0.75 4.58
N PHE A 143 -10.92 -0.79 4.56
CA PHE A 143 -10.16 -1.95 5.00
C PHE A 143 -10.35 -2.20 6.51
N TYR A 144 -10.22 -1.16 7.33
CA TYR A 144 -10.36 -1.28 8.78
C TYR A 144 -11.80 -1.56 9.22
N SER A 145 -12.80 -0.97 8.57
CA SER A 145 -14.21 -1.26 8.89
C SER A 145 -14.57 -2.73 8.58
N ARG A 146 -14.07 -3.27 7.47
CA ARG A 146 -14.22 -4.69 7.12
C ARG A 146 -13.46 -5.60 8.09
N ALA A 147 -12.25 -5.24 8.48
CA ALA A 147 -11.47 -6.02 9.43
C ALA A 147 -12.13 -6.08 10.82
N SER A 148 -12.71 -4.96 11.27
CA SER A 148 -13.43 -4.89 12.55
C SER A 148 -14.75 -5.68 12.55
N SER A 149 -15.46 -5.70 11.42
CA SER A 149 -16.72 -6.44 11.27
C SER A 149 -16.54 -7.93 10.95
N HIS A 150 -15.33 -8.39 10.62
CA HIS A 150 -15.08 -9.74 10.12
C HIS A 150 -15.45 -10.84 11.14
N ASP A 151 -16.10 -11.92 10.71
CA ASP A 151 -16.45 -13.06 11.57
C ASP A 151 -15.24 -13.72 12.26
N ASN A 152 -14.07 -13.68 11.62
CA ASN A 152 -12.88 -14.30 12.15
C ASN A 152 -12.31 -13.48 13.33
N LYS A 153 -12.39 -14.07 14.53
CA LYS A 153 -11.82 -13.51 15.77
C LYS A 153 -10.34 -13.16 15.65
N LEU A 154 -9.56 -13.95 14.89
CA LEU A 154 -8.15 -13.66 14.67
C LEU A 154 -7.96 -12.33 13.97
N VAL A 155 -8.77 -12.04 12.95
CA VAL A 155 -8.72 -10.79 12.17
C VAL A 155 -9.13 -9.62 13.05
N LYS A 156 -10.24 -9.73 13.79
CA LYS A 156 -10.68 -8.71 14.75
C LYS A 156 -9.59 -8.35 15.79
N ASN A 157 -8.80 -9.33 16.20
CA ASN A 157 -7.78 -9.17 17.24
C ASN A 157 -6.40 -8.73 16.70
N LEU A 158 -6.20 -8.56 15.38
CA LEU A 158 -4.88 -8.20 14.84
C LEU A 158 -4.47 -6.77 15.20
N GLY A 159 -5.42 -5.84 15.23
CA GLY A 159 -5.14 -4.40 15.30
C GLY A 159 -6.13 -3.66 16.18
N LYS A 160 -5.72 -2.51 16.74
CA LYS A 160 -6.70 -1.53 17.24
C LYS A 160 -7.17 -0.75 16.03
N TYR A 161 -8.31 -1.15 15.47
CA TYR A 161 -8.90 -0.54 14.30
C TYR A 161 -9.60 0.79 14.66
N ASP A 162 -8.85 1.75 15.17
CA ASP A 162 -9.38 3.08 15.47
C ASP A 162 -9.42 3.92 14.19
N ILE A 163 -10.62 4.38 13.83
CA ILE A 163 -10.89 5.20 12.65
C ILE A 163 -10.21 6.58 12.78
N HIS A 164 -10.01 7.06 14.01
CA HIS A 164 -9.38 8.36 14.30
C HIS A 164 -7.84 8.28 14.26
N ASN A 165 -7.27 7.08 14.40
CA ASN A 165 -5.83 6.84 14.38
C ASN A 165 -5.50 5.73 13.38
N MET A 166 -5.65 6.04 12.08
CA MET A 166 -5.41 5.12 10.95
C MET A 166 -3.95 4.66 10.76
N GLY A 167 -3.10 4.89 11.77
CA GLY A 167 -1.82 4.25 11.90
C GLY A 167 -2.00 2.74 11.97
N PHE A 168 -1.29 2.00 11.12
CA PHE A 168 -1.15 0.56 11.31
C PHE A 168 -0.47 0.32 12.66
N ARG A 169 -1.28 0.12 13.71
CA ARG A 169 -0.87 -0.21 15.08
C ARG A 169 -1.49 -1.56 15.42
N LEU A 170 -0.66 -2.59 15.39
CA LEU A 170 -1.03 -3.90 15.94
C LEU A 170 -1.45 -3.68 17.39
N SER A 171 -2.62 -4.23 17.76
CA SER A 171 -3.06 -4.18 19.16
C SER A 171 -2.13 -5.09 19.94
N LEU A 172 -1.13 -4.53 20.62
CA LEU A 172 -0.61 -5.22 21.79
C LEU A 172 -1.75 -5.21 22.80
N GLY A 173 -2.32 -6.39 23.04
CA GLY A 173 -3.15 -6.64 24.20
C GLY A 173 -2.34 -6.22 25.43
N LEU A 174 -2.74 -5.09 25.99
CA LEU A 174 -2.30 -4.59 27.27
C LEU A 174 -3.17 -5.31 28.30
N GLU A 175 -2.81 -6.54 28.59
CA GLU A 175 -2.90 -7.06 29.95
C GLU A 175 -1.58 -7.78 30.21
N LEU A 176 -0.99 -7.45 31.36
CA LEU A 176 0.30 -7.93 31.87
C LEU A 176 1.51 -7.14 31.33
N GLY A 177 1.98 -6.21 32.17
CA GLY A 177 3.11 -5.33 31.91
C GLY A 177 4.39 -6.10 31.61
N LEU A 178 4.83 -6.07 30.35
CA LEU A 178 6.11 -6.63 29.94
C LEU A 178 6.75 -5.80 28.80
N ASN A 179 7.94 -5.29 29.11
CA ASN A 179 9.09 -4.86 28.29
C ASN A 179 8.92 -4.46 26.81
N VAL A 180 9.32 -3.21 26.53
CA VAL A 180 9.28 -2.45 25.25
C VAL A 180 10.25 -2.97 24.16
N SER A 181 10.99 -4.06 24.38
CA SER A 181 11.94 -4.63 23.41
C SER A 181 11.38 -5.77 22.53
N LEU A 182 10.18 -6.29 22.83
CA LEU A 182 9.52 -7.37 22.07
C LEU A 182 8.70 -6.87 20.85
N LEU A 183 8.61 -5.56 20.66
CA LEU A 183 7.74 -4.87 19.69
C LEU A 183 8.15 -5.02 18.21
N SER A 184 9.33 -5.55 17.88
CA SER A 184 9.76 -5.72 16.47
C SER A 184 9.61 -7.16 15.98
N THR A 185 9.95 -8.13 16.82
CA THR A 185 9.94 -9.57 16.48
C THR A 185 8.54 -10.17 16.57
N GLN A 186 7.72 -9.76 17.55
CA GLN A 186 6.30 -10.15 17.65
C GLN A 186 5.48 -9.61 16.47
N VAL A 187 5.85 -8.44 15.95
CA VAL A 187 5.19 -7.80 14.81
C VAL A 187 5.39 -8.63 13.56
N LEU A 188 6.63 -9.03 13.23
CA LEU A 188 6.94 -9.86 12.07
C LEU A 188 6.34 -11.27 12.13
N VAL A 189 6.35 -11.93 13.30
CA VAL A 189 5.77 -13.28 13.47
C VAL A 189 4.24 -13.25 13.35
N ARG A 190 3.58 -12.19 13.85
CA ARG A 190 2.13 -12.03 13.70
C ARG A 190 1.74 -11.59 12.27
N PHE A 191 2.56 -10.79 11.59
CA PHE A 191 2.44 -10.53 10.14
C PHE A 191 2.47 -11.83 9.32
N PHE A 192 3.36 -12.76 9.67
CA PHE A 192 3.45 -14.10 9.04
C PHE A 192 2.14 -14.89 9.15
N ARG A 193 1.45 -14.83 10.30
CA ARG A 193 0.20 -15.56 10.56
C ARG A 193 -1.02 -14.94 9.84
N ILE A 194 -1.07 -13.61 9.75
CA ILE A 194 -2.13 -12.87 9.04
C ILE A 194 -2.20 -13.30 7.57
N PHE A 195 -1.04 -13.42 6.94
CA PHE A 195 -1.00 -13.55 5.50
C PHE A 195 -0.97 -15.01 5.02
N LEU A 196 -0.45 -15.96 5.81
CA LEU A 196 -0.63 -17.39 5.51
C LEU A 196 -2.12 -17.76 5.48
N THR A 197 -2.91 -17.17 6.38
CA THR A 197 -4.37 -17.41 6.48
C THR A 197 -5.14 -16.78 5.30
N LEU A 198 -4.70 -15.61 4.81
CA LEU A 198 -5.27 -14.94 3.63
C LEU A 198 -4.85 -15.59 2.30
N HIS A 199 -3.63 -16.10 2.19
CA HIS A 199 -3.14 -16.78 0.98
C HIS A 199 -3.77 -18.17 0.80
N HIS A 200 -4.06 -18.90 1.89
CA HIS A 200 -4.74 -20.19 1.79
C HIS A 200 -6.20 -20.02 1.30
N PHE A 201 -6.86 -18.90 1.65
CA PHE A 201 -8.24 -18.58 1.26
C PHE A 201 -8.39 -18.18 -0.21
N ARG A 202 -7.35 -17.61 -0.85
CA ARG A 202 -7.40 -17.28 -2.29
C ARG A 202 -7.37 -18.51 -3.19
N LYS A 203 -6.83 -19.65 -2.71
CA LYS A 203 -6.83 -20.92 -3.46
C LYS A 203 -8.18 -21.65 -3.42
N THR A 204 -9.04 -21.38 -2.45
CA THR A 204 -10.32 -22.10 -2.28
C THR A 204 -11.49 -21.49 -3.06
N HIS A 205 -11.37 -20.24 -3.56
CA HIS A 205 -12.46 -19.54 -4.26
C HIS A 205 -12.27 -19.38 -5.79
N GLN A 206 -11.30 -20.09 -6.40
CA GLN A 206 -11.12 -20.14 -7.87
C GLN A 206 -11.61 -21.44 -8.52
N ARG A 207 -12.61 -22.12 -7.93
CA ARG A 207 -13.42 -23.11 -8.63
C ARG A 207 -14.84 -22.57 -8.79
N PHE A 208 -15.09 -21.88 -9.89
CA PHE A 208 -16.45 -21.73 -10.40
C PHE A 208 -16.73 -22.88 -11.38
N PRO A 209 -17.84 -23.61 -11.24
CA PRO A 209 -18.27 -24.59 -12.22
C PRO A 209 -18.73 -23.88 -13.49
N VAL A 210 -18.25 -24.35 -14.63
CA VAL A 210 -18.85 -24.10 -15.95
C VAL A 210 -20.15 -24.90 -15.97
N LEU A 211 -21.28 -24.23 -16.14
CA LEU A 211 -22.52 -24.89 -16.55
C LEU A 211 -22.99 -24.24 -17.84
N SER A 212 -22.96 -25.08 -18.87
CA SER A 212 -23.73 -25.09 -20.10
C SER A 212 -25.22 -24.95 -19.86
#